data_AF-A0A7C7QJK8-F1
#
_entry.id   AF-A0A7C7QJK8-F1
#
_cell.length_a   1.000
_cell.length_b   1.000
_cell.length_c   1.000
_cell.angle_alpha   90.00
_cell.angle_beta   90.00
_cell.angle_gamma   90.00
#
_symmetry.space_group_name_H-M   'P 1'
#
loop_
_entity.id
_entity.type
_entity.pdbx_description
1 polymer ?
#
loop_
_entity_poly.entity_id
_entity_poly.type
_entity_poly.pdbx_seq_one_letter_code
_entity_poly.pdbx_strand_id
1 'polypeptide(L)'
;MKSILNLRAKKQGSQWYKEEIQVAKQRGIKFLAFHLSPKKKVSPIRSEKVISLINRPPKPILIHCMAGADRTGLIAAVWKLRQQKETSQKAYKQLSIYYGHFPWLWSETKAMDQSFWNYMKYLRSQKENEK
;
A
#
# COMPACT_ATOMS: atom_id res chain seq x y z
N MET A 1 1.18 -18.98 1.94
CA MET A 1 1.18 -17.60 2.49
C MET A 1 1.73 -17.66 3.91
N LYS A 2 2.58 -16.71 4.34
CA LYS A 2 3.00 -16.65 5.77
C LYS A 2 2.50 -15.41 6.50
N SER A 3 2.19 -14.33 5.79
CA SER A 3 1.64 -13.11 6.40
C SER A 3 0.66 -12.38 5.48
N ILE A 4 -0.21 -11.56 6.09
CA ILE A 4 -1.19 -10.71 5.43
C ILE A 4 -1.06 -9.29 5.98
N LEU A 5 -1.09 -8.29 5.10
CA LEU A 5 -1.21 -6.87 5.43
C LEU A 5 -2.49 -6.28 4.81
N ASN A 6 -3.47 -6.03 5.66
CA ASN A 6 -4.74 -5.43 5.29
C ASN A 6 -4.67 -3.90 5.34
N LEU A 7 -4.83 -3.25 4.18
CA LEU A 7 -4.80 -1.79 4.03
C LEU A 7 -6.16 -1.10 4.25
N ARG A 8 -7.23 -1.88 4.43
CA ARG A 8 -8.56 -1.35 4.77
C ARG A 8 -8.60 -0.92 6.22
N ALA A 9 -8.24 -1.83 7.13
CA ALA A 9 -8.27 -1.69 8.59
C ALA A 9 -9.45 -0.85 9.13
N LYS A 10 -10.63 -0.94 8.48
CA LYS A 10 -11.80 -0.10 8.78
C LYS A 10 -12.75 -0.90 9.65
N LYS A 11 -13.27 -0.27 10.71
CA LYS A 11 -14.21 -0.83 11.71
C LYS A 11 -13.81 -2.25 12.11
N GLN A 12 -12.94 -2.36 13.12
CA GLN A 12 -12.55 -3.63 13.75
C GLN A 12 -13.76 -4.50 14.18
N GLY A 13 -14.96 -3.92 14.27
CA GLY A 13 -16.21 -4.62 14.55
C GLY A 13 -16.91 -5.29 13.35
N SER A 14 -16.48 -5.06 12.10
CA SER A 14 -17.16 -5.65 10.93
C SER A 14 -16.91 -7.15 10.79
N GLN A 15 -17.92 -7.89 10.35
CA GLN A 15 -17.88 -9.35 10.32
C GLN A 15 -16.77 -9.89 9.41
N TRP A 16 -16.63 -9.37 8.19
CA TRP A 16 -15.56 -9.76 7.27
C TRP A 16 -14.15 -9.60 7.88
N TYR A 17 -13.93 -8.58 8.74
CA TYR A 17 -12.63 -8.34 9.36
C TYR A 17 -12.35 -9.34 10.49
N LYS A 18 -13.37 -9.70 11.26
CA LYS A 18 -13.28 -10.74 12.29
C LYS A 18 -13.01 -12.11 11.67
N GLU A 19 -13.74 -12.45 10.61
CA GLU A 19 -13.56 -13.69 9.84
C GLU A 19 -12.14 -13.76 9.26
N GLU A 20 -11.63 -12.67 8.69
CA GLU A 20 -10.28 -12.62 8.15
C GLU A 20 -9.21 -12.88 9.22
N ILE A 21 -9.33 -12.24 10.40
CA ILE A 21 -8.43 -12.51 11.54
C ILE A 21 -8.54 -13.96 12.00
N GLN A 22 -9.75 -14.50 12.08
CA GLN A 22 -10.00 -15.86 12.53
C GLN A 22 -9.37 -16.89 11.58
N VAL A 23 -9.57 -16.73 10.27
CA VAL A 23 -8.97 -17.59 9.25
C VAL A 23 -7.45 -17.48 9.29
N ALA A 24 -6.90 -16.26 9.39
CA ALA A 24 -5.46 -16.08 9.50
C ALA A 24 -4.89 -16.80 10.74
N LYS A 25 -5.56 -16.67 11.90
CA LYS A 25 -5.17 -17.33 13.14
C LYS A 25 -5.23 -18.85 13.02
N GLN A 26 -6.32 -19.41 12.48
CA GLN A 26 -6.49 -20.86 12.28
C GLN A 26 -5.41 -21.46 11.36
N ARG A 27 -4.90 -20.67 10.41
CA ARG A 27 -3.88 -21.09 9.46
C ARG A 27 -2.45 -20.73 9.90
N GLY A 28 -2.26 -20.17 11.09
CA GLY A 28 -0.94 -19.72 11.58
C GLY A 28 -0.34 -18.58 10.75
N ILE A 29 -1.16 -17.82 10.04
CA ILE A 29 -0.74 -16.71 9.19
C ILE A 29 -0.64 -15.44 10.04
N LYS A 30 0.50 -14.75 9.98
CA LYS A 30 0.68 -13.47 10.68
C LYS A 30 -0.20 -12.39 10.05
N PHE A 31 -1.18 -11.89 10.80
CA PHE A 31 -2.07 -10.82 10.36
C PHE A 31 -1.56 -9.45 10.81
N LEU A 32 -1.50 -8.50 9.89
CA LEU A 32 -1.16 -7.10 10.11
C LEU A 32 -2.25 -6.22 9.49
N ALA A 33 -2.56 -5.09 10.13
CA ALA A 33 -3.54 -4.14 9.63
C ALA A 33 -2.98 -2.72 9.69
N PHE A 34 -3.17 -1.96 8.61
CA PHE A 34 -2.81 -0.54 8.56
C PHE A 34 -3.83 0.24 7.74
N HIS A 35 -4.51 1.20 8.36
CA HIS A 35 -5.58 1.93 7.67
C HIS A 35 -5.02 2.91 6.63
N LEU A 36 -5.41 2.73 5.36
CA LEU A 36 -5.31 3.75 4.33
C LEU A 36 -6.72 4.07 3.80
N SER A 37 -7.02 5.36 3.69
CA SER A 37 -8.20 5.83 2.98
C SER A 37 -7.89 5.92 1.49
N PRO A 38 -8.70 5.32 0.60
CA PRO A 38 -8.50 5.44 -0.84
C PRO A 38 -8.80 6.86 -1.36
N LYS A 39 -9.52 7.66 -0.57
CA LYS A 39 -10.01 9.01 -0.92
C LYS A 39 -9.12 10.14 -0.38
N LYS A 40 -8.09 9.83 0.42
CA LYS A 40 -7.20 10.81 1.05
C LYS A 40 -5.77 10.59 0.62
N LYS A 41 -5.01 11.67 0.46
CA LYS A 41 -3.57 11.58 0.19
C LYS A 41 -2.88 10.85 1.34
N VAL A 42 -1.97 9.96 1.01
CA VAL A 42 -1.09 9.26 1.94
C VAL A 42 0.21 10.04 2.03
N SER A 43 0.58 10.48 3.23
CA SER A 43 1.84 11.20 3.41
C SER A 43 3.04 10.27 3.23
N PRO A 44 4.21 10.80 2.83
CA PRO A 44 5.41 9.99 2.68
C PRO A 44 5.78 9.17 3.91
N ILE A 45 5.65 9.78 5.10
CA ILE A 45 5.88 9.13 6.40
C ILE A 45 4.95 7.92 6.61
N ARG A 46 3.68 8.03 6.21
CA ARG A 46 2.74 6.90 6.30
C ARG A 46 3.12 5.80 5.31
N SER A 47 3.55 6.16 4.12
CA SER A 47 4.06 5.19 3.13
C SER A 47 5.26 4.43 3.69
N GLU A 48 6.25 5.12 4.29
CA GLU A 48 7.41 4.48 4.95
C GLU A 48 6.99 3.53 6.08
N LYS A 49 6.01 3.94 6.90
CA LYS A 49 5.46 3.05 7.94
C LYS A 49 4.93 1.76 7.32
N VAL A 50 4.19 1.84 6.22
CA VAL A 50 3.69 0.65 5.52
C VAL A 50 4.85 -0.19 4.94
N ILE A 51 5.86 0.43 4.32
CA ILE A 51 7.04 -0.29 3.82
C ILE A 51 7.76 -1.04 4.95
N SER A 52 7.91 -0.42 6.12
CA SER A 52 8.50 -1.08 7.28
C SER A 52 7.69 -2.30 7.75
N LEU A 53 6.35 -2.21 7.70
CA LEU A 53 5.45 -3.32 8.04
C LEU A 53 5.49 -4.44 7.00
N ILE A 54 5.80 -4.12 5.75
CA ILE A 54 6.01 -5.14 4.71
C ILE A 54 7.30 -5.91 4.97
N ASN A 55 8.37 -5.24 5.43
CA ASN A 55 9.70 -5.85 5.54
C ASN A 55 9.88 -6.75 6.78
N ARG A 56 9.15 -6.51 7.87
CA ARG A 56 9.30 -7.23 9.15
C ARG A 56 8.73 -8.67 9.20
N PRO A 57 7.56 -8.99 8.63
CA PRO A 57 6.94 -10.31 8.79
C PRO A 57 7.52 -11.38 7.86
N PRO A 58 7.29 -12.68 8.18
CA PRO A 58 7.71 -13.79 7.33
C PRO A 58 7.12 -13.71 5.91
N LYS A 59 7.95 -14.04 4.92
CA LYS A 59 7.58 -14.05 3.49
C LYS A 59 7.13 -15.45 3.03
N PRO A 60 6.23 -15.58 2.04
CA PRO A 60 5.57 -14.50 1.29
C PRO A 60 4.47 -13.79 2.08
N ILE A 61 4.29 -12.49 1.78
CA ILE A 61 3.27 -11.60 2.35
C ILE A 61 2.22 -11.26 1.28
N LEU A 62 0.93 -11.33 1.63
CA LEU A 62 -0.16 -10.74 0.83
C LEU A 62 -0.46 -9.33 1.33
N ILE A 63 -0.50 -8.36 0.42
CA ILE A 63 -0.91 -6.99 0.70
C ILE A 63 -2.19 -6.74 -0.07
N HIS A 64 -3.28 -6.36 0.60
CA HIS A 64 -4.55 -6.14 -0.07
C HIS A 64 -5.32 -4.96 0.54
N CYS A 65 -6.33 -4.51 -0.20
CA CYS A 65 -7.31 -3.55 0.28
C CYS A 65 -8.72 -4.12 0.08
N MET A 66 -9.63 -3.36 -0.54
CA MET A 66 -10.98 -3.86 -0.88
C MET A 66 -10.97 -4.57 -2.24
N ALA A 67 -10.62 -3.84 -3.30
CA ALA A 67 -10.55 -4.38 -4.67
C ALA A 67 -9.11 -4.73 -5.11
N GLY A 68 -8.10 -4.49 -4.26
CA GLY A 68 -6.69 -4.71 -4.65
C GLY A 68 -6.11 -3.69 -5.64
N ALA A 69 -6.87 -2.65 -6.00
CA ALA A 69 -6.46 -1.64 -6.99
C ALA A 69 -5.75 -0.44 -6.34
N ASP A 70 -6.48 0.49 -5.72
CA ASP A 70 -5.94 1.82 -5.41
C ASP A 70 -4.86 1.84 -4.32
N ARG A 71 -5.20 1.42 -3.10
CA ARG A 71 -4.26 1.45 -1.96
C ARG A 71 -3.16 0.42 -2.11
N THR A 72 -3.53 -0.76 -2.60
CA THR A 72 -2.57 -1.82 -2.90
C THR A 72 -1.61 -1.40 -4.00
N GLY A 73 -2.12 -0.81 -5.10
CA GLY A 73 -1.32 -0.29 -6.20
C GLY A 73 -0.38 0.84 -5.77
N LEU A 74 -0.85 1.76 -4.93
CA LEU A 74 0.01 2.81 -4.35
C LEU A 74 1.18 2.19 -3.56
N ILE A 75 0.87 1.25 -2.66
CA ILE A 75 1.90 0.62 -1.82
C ILE A 75 2.86 -0.25 -2.65
N ALA A 76 2.35 -0.93 -3.68
CA ALA A 76 3.20 -1.66 -4.63
C ALA A 76 4.14 -0.72 -5.39
N ALA A 77 3.64 0.42 -5.87
CA ALA A 77 4.44 1.44 -6.54
C ALA A 77 5.54 2.01 -5.63
N VAL A 78 5.17 2.39 -4.41
CA VAL A 78 6.09 2.89 -3.38
C VAL A 78 7.16 1.83 -3.06
N TRP A 79 6.76 0.57 -2.89
CA TRP A 79 7.69 -0.51 -2.60
C TRP A 79 8.69 -0.77 -3.74
N LYS A 80 8.23 -0.77 -5.00
CA LYS A 80 9.12 -0.87 -6.17
C LYS A 80 10.11 0.28 -6.24
N LEU A 81 9.65 1.51 -5.99
CA LEU A 81 10.51 2.69 -5.99
C LEU A 81 11.55 2.64 -4.85
N ARG A 82 11.13 2.31 -3.63
CA ARG A 82 11.97 2.38 -2.43
C ARG A 82 12.91 1.19 -2.25
N GLN A 83 12.39 -0.02 -2.43
CA GLN A 83 13.11 -1.27 -2.15
C GLN A 83 13.79 -1.83 -3.40
N GLN A 84 13.11 -1.81 -4.55
CA GLN A 84 13.69 -2.31 -5.81
C GLN A 84 14.47 -1.24 -6.58
N LYS A 85 14.47 0.01 -6.09
CA LYS A 85 15.14 1.16 -6.73
C LYS A 85 14.74 1.34 -8.20
N GLU A 86 13.53 0.93 -8.56
CA GLU A 86 13.03 1.13 -9.93
C GLU A 86 12.86 2.61 -10.26
N THR A 87 12.93 2.95 -11.54
CA THR A 87 12.57 4.28 -12.04
C THR A 87 11.13 4.62 -11.65
N SER A 88 10.84 5.90 -11.40
CA SER A 88 9.48 6.35 -11.05
C SER A 88 8.44 5.95 -12.10
N GLN A 89 8.79 5.93 -13.38
CA GLN A 89 7.90 5.53 -14.47
C GLN A 89 7.50 4.06 -14.36
N LYS A 90 8.45 3.16 -14.13
CA LYS A 90 8.17 1.71 -13.97
C LYS A 90 7.38 1.44 -12.69
N ALA A 91 7.75 2.07 -11.57
CA ALA A 91 7.05 1.93 -10.31
C ALA A 91 5.60 2.43 -10.40
N TYR A 92 5.36 3.56 -11.09
CA TYR A 92 4.03 4.13 -11.26
C TYR A 92 3.06 3.22 -12.02
N LYS A 93 3.54 2.29 -12.86
CA LYS A 93 2.67 1.34 -13.59
C LYS A 93 1.86 0.41 -12.67
N GLN A 94 2.20 0.32 -11.38
CA GLN A 94 1.37 -0.40 -10.40
C GLN A 94 0.05 0.33 -10.10
N LEU A 95 -0.05 1.62 -10.43
CA LEU A 95 -1.28 2.41 -10.46
C LEU A 95 -1.76 2.50 -11.91
N SER A 96 -2.20 1.37 -12.47
CA SER A 96 -2.71 1.32 -13.84
C SER A 96 -4.05 0.60 -13.94
N ILE A 97 -4.75 0.86 -15.06
CA ILE A 97 -6.02 0.22 -15.39
C ILE A 97 -5.87 -1.31 -15.44
N TYR A 98 -4.70 -1.82 -15.83
CA TYR A 98 -4.40 -3.25 -15.81
C TYR A 98 -4.55 -3.86 -14.41
N TYR A 99 -4.24 -3.11 -13.36
CA TYR A 99 -4.44 -3.50 -11.96
C TYR A 99 -5.75 -2.94 -11.36
N GLY A 100 -6.69 -2.55 -12.22
CA GLY A 100 -8.01 -2.04 -11.83
C GLY A 100 -8.00 -0.62 -11.25
N HIS A 101 -6.88 0.10 -11.33
CA HIS A 101 -6.82 1.50 -10.88
C HIS A 101 -7.39 2.42 -11.98
N PHE A 102 -8.51 3.07 -11.68
CA PHE A 102 -9.22 3.96 -12.60
C PHE A 102 -9.43 5.34 -11.97
N PRO A 103 -8.53 6.31 -12.23
CA PRO A 103 -8.59 7.66 -11.63
C PRO A 103 -9.40 8.68 -12.46
N TRP A 104 -10.30 8.22 -13.33
CA TRP A 104 -11.12 9.07 -14.21
C TRP A 104 -12.59 9.13 -13.76
N LEU A 105 -13.37 10.05 -14.34
CA LEU A 105 -14.82 10.20 -14.11
C LEU A 105 -15.20 10.32 -12.61
N TRP A 106 -14.81 11.43 -11.97
CA TRP A 106 -15.16 11.76 -10.57
C TRP A 106 -14.52 10.85 -9.50
N SER A 107 -13.58 9.97 -9.89
CA SER A 107 -12.88 9.09 -8.96
C SER A 107 -11.95 9.85 -8.02
N GLU A 108 -12.22 9.79 -6.72
CA GLU A 108 -11.36 10.35 -5.68
C GLU A 108 -10.02 9.59 -5.52
N THR A 109 -9.79 8.54 -6.31
CA THR A 109 -8.55 7.73 -6.28
C THR A 109 -7.35 8.46 -6.88
N LYS A 110 -7.56 9.61 -7.54
CA LYS A 110 -6.50 10.59 -7.90
C LYS A 110 -5.61 10.95 -6.70
N ALA A 111 -6.13 10.81 -5.47
CA ALA A 111 -5.36 10.95 -4.25
C ALA A 111 -4.17 9.97 -4.18
N MET A 112 -4.29 8.76 -4.73
CA MET A 112 -3.22 7.76 -4.75
C MET A 112 -2.08 8.17 -5.68
N ASP A 113 -2.38 8.65 -6.89
CA ASP A 113 -1.38 9.18 -7.82
C ASP A 113 -0.59 10.33 -7.20
N GLN A 114 -1.31 11.29 -6.61
CA GLN A 114 -0.68 12.42 -5.93
C GLN A 114 0.20 11.95 -4.76
N SER A 115 -0.23 10.91 -4.04
CA SER A 115 0.56 10.32 -2.95
C SER A 115 1.86 9.72 -3.45
N PHE A 116 1.82 9.01 -4.59
CA PHE A 116 3.01 8.45 -5.22
C PHE A 116 4.01 9.55 -5.63
N TRP A 117 3.53 10.59 -6.32
CA TRP A 117 4.40 11.69 -6.74
C TRP A 117 4.96 12.50 -5.57
N ASN A 118 4.17 12.71 -4.51
CA ASN A 118 4.65 13.33 -3.29
C ASN A 118 5.73 12.49 -2.60
N TYR A 119 5.57 11.16 -2.58
CA TYR A 119 6.58 10.25 -2.04
C TYR A 119 7.87 10.26 -2.87
N MET A 120 7.76 10.30 -4.20
CA MET A 120 8.93 10.43 -5.09
C MET A 120 9.70 11.73 -4.82
N LYS A 121 9.01 12.86 -4.70
CA LYS A 121 9.62 14.16 -4.33
C LYS A 121 10.34 14.08 -2.97
N TYR A 122 9.70 13.46 -1.98
CA TYR A 122 10.29 13.23 -0.67
C TYR A 122 11.59 12.41 -0.76
N LEU A 123 11.63 11.33 -1.55
CA LEU A 123 12.87 10.55 -1.71
C LEU A 123 13.99 11.34 -2.40
N ARG A 124 13.66 12.27 -3.32
CA ARG A 124 14.65 13.14 -3.94
C ARG A 124 15.25 14.12 -2.95
N SER A 125 14.42 14.80 -2.15
CA SER A 125 14.90 15.75 -1.16
C SER A 125 15.78 15.09 -0.08
N GLN A 126 15.50 13.84 0.30
CA GLN A 126 16.36 13.10 1.23
C GLN A 126 17.75 12.85 0.64
N LYS A 127 17.83 12.44 -0.64
CA LYS A 127 19.11 12.22 -1.32
C LYS A 127 19.93 13.50 -1.53
N GLU A 128 19.27 14.64 -1.67
CA GLU A 128 19.92 15.94 -1.80
C GLU A 128 20.51 16.41 -0.46
N ASN A 129 19.84 16.11 0.65
CA ASN A 129 20.33 16.44 2.00
C ASN A 129 21.44 15.50 2.51
N GLU A 130 21.62 14.34 1.88
CA GLU A 130 22.67 13.36 2.20
C GLU A 130 23.97 13.60 1.39
N LYS A 131 23.98 14.61 0.50
CA LYS A 131 25.14 15.02 -0.31
C LYS A 131 25.77 16.28 0.26
#